data_AF-A0A940BY51-F1
#
_entry.id   AF-A0A940BY51-F1
#
_cell.length_a   1.000
_cell.length_b   1.000
_cell.length_c   1.000
_cell.angle_alpha   90.00
_cell.angle_beta   90.00
_cell.angle_gamma   90.00
#
_symmetry.space_group_name_H-M   'P 1'
#
loop_
_entity.id
_entity.type
_entity.pdbx_description
1 polymer ?
#
loop_
_entity_poly.entity_id
_entity_poly.type
_entity_poly.pdbx_seq_one_letter_code
_entity_poly.pdbx_strand_id
1 'polypeptide(L)'
;MPVEISEDRRNIPFAFILYEKEGRIGYRLKDFFDDEDVNDILKTYNVEEAVILRTWKPGKSDEWIGRENEEYKRDNLKLRSLSIESFFTQHFGQEEYMSFAAHIDRYLQEARDIIGYKTIKILSSLGFVSQKEAFEKELAEWDYGNYSFQIIYKDNEKISKYVKTLSNNTLSESTKQKIKKNYISNKLYMSMIGIKDYAESFITAEWLYNSLKGKKGFDYTSIISGYVKSIEQLIYKIILLNVDNNCKITINPNKSNDAKKNITLYKYVKEKGFVLYNDGSEYVKYLYMDLTSAQINYMDSSLGTFEYFLRNNKSIFVDETCSEIIAAMVGCFRDEYRNGYFHRHNLKNWDIVEKTRSNAIYLYYVLLGGSIIPDDKKTELGIRNEDEFDKLCMRIHDFNHYSVRFVFEYTDGKKEKMFYDFINNTVQTTPDGMEHYESLLFYKVKDFSTETIDKLNYNIKEDQKVFLSRNNLPERIYGVYNQIHRNKFGKDFERLL
;
A
#
# COMPACT_ATOMS: atom_id res chain seq x y z
N MET A 1 33.24 -7.56 -41.70
CA MET A 1 33.43 -6.11 -41.46
C MET A 1 34.67 -5.93 -40.61
N PRO A 2 35.56 -4.96 -40.88
CA PRO A 2 36.60 -4.59 -39.94
C PRO A 2 35.94 -3.98 -38.69
N VAL A 3 36.29 -4.49 -37.51
CA VAL A 3 35.78 -4.02 -36.22
C VAL A 3 36.96 -3.47 -35.44
N GLU A 4 36.86 -2.22 -35.00
CA GLU A 4 37.82 -1.64 -34.06
C GLU A 4 37.25 -1.80 -32.64
N ILE A 5 37.94 -2.60 -31.83
CA ILE A 5 37.62 -2.81 -30.43
C ILE A 5 38.72 -2.15 -29.61
N SER A 6 38.38 -1.19 -28.76
CA SER A 6 39.36 -0.50 -27.92
C SER A 6 39.98 -1.46 -26.89
N GLU A 7 41.30 -1.54 -26.86
CA GLU A 7 42.05 -2.26 -25.82
C GLU A 7 42.06 -1.54 -24.46
N ASP A 8 41.78 -0.22 -24.43
CA ASP A 8 41.66 0.57 -23.20
C ASP A 8 40.22 1.05 -23.00
N ARG A 9 39.47 0.35 -22.14
CA ARG A 9 38.05 0.62 -21.86
C ARG A 9 37.79 1.87 -21.01
N ARG A 10 38.84 2.58 -20.56
CA ARG A 10 38.69 3.66 -19.58
C ARG A 10 38.60 5.06 -20.18
N ASN A 11 38.89 5.25 -21.47
CA ASN A 11 38.99 6.59 -22.06
C ASN A 11 38.39 6.74 -23.47
N ILE A 12 37.65 5.76 -24.00
CA ILE A 12 36.99 5.88 -25.31
C ILE A 12 35.47 5.92 -25.12
N PRO A 13 34.74 6.89 -25.71
CA PRO A 13 33.30 7.03 -25.54
C PRO A 13 32.52 5.87 -26.18
N PHE A 14 33.08 5.20 -27.21
CA PHE A 14 32.39 4.14 -27.95
C PHE A 14 32.67 2.74 -27.38
N ALA A 15 31.64 1.88 -27.38
CA ALA A 15 31.78 0.45 -27.07
C ALA A 15 32.54 -0.28 -28.19
N PHE A 16 32.27 0.06 -29.45
CA PHE A 16 32.98 -0.41 -30.64
C PHE A 16 32.71 0.53 -31.83
N ILE A 17 33.57 0.49 -32.86
CA ILE A 17 33.41 1.25 -34.10
C ILE A 17 33.37 0.28 -35.28
N LEU A 18 32.41 0.50 -36.19
CA LEU A 18 32.27 -0.26 -37.44
C LEU A 18 32.50 0.65 -38.66
N TYR A 19 33.07 0.05 -39.71
CA TYR A 19 33.13 0.66 -41.03
C TYR A 19 31.88 0.28 -41.82
N GLU A 20 30.98 1.24 -42.01
CA GLU A 20 29.77 1.10 -42.83
C GLU A 20 29.91 1.87 -44.16
N LYS A 21 28.91 1.75 -45.05
CA LYS A 21 28.89 2.50 -46.32
C LYS A 21 28.93 4.03 -46.12
N GLU A 22 28.47 4.48 -44.96
CA GLU A 22 28.32 5.89 -44.59
C GLU A 22 29.54 6.46 -43.86
N GLY A 23 30.53 5.62 -43.49
CA GLY A 23 31.76 6.03 -42.82
C GLY A 23 32.09 5.19 -41.58
N ARG A 24 32.90 5.75 -40.68
CA ARG A 24 33.17 5.15 -39.35
C ARG A 24 32.01 5.47 -38.42
N ILE A 25 31.32 4.46 -37.93
CA ILE A 25 30.15 4.59 -37.06
C ILE A 25 30.47 4.06 -35.67
N GLY A 26 30.26 4.88 -34.65
CA GLY A 26 30.58 4.56 -33.26
C GLY A 26 29.35 4.08 -32.49
N TYR A 27 29.41 2.89 -31.90
CA TYR A 27 28.29 2.29 -31.17
C TYR A 27 28.46 2.43 -29.67
N ARG A 28 27.37 2.74 -28.96
CA ARG A 28 27.32 2.85 -27.49
C ARG A 28 26.10 2.12 -26.94
N LEU A 29 26.16 1.71 -25.68
CA LEU A 29 25.02 1.13 -24.93
C LEU A 29 24.41 2.12 -23.93
N LYS A 30 24.94 3.36 -23.87
CA LYS A 30 24.55 4.42 -22.95
C LYS A 30 24.47 5.74 -23.70
N ASP A 31 23.63 6.63 -23.20
CA ASP A 31 23.54 8.02 -23.67
C ASP A 31 24.83 8.78 -23.36
N PHE A 32 25.02 9.88 -24.11
CA PHE A 32 25.99 10.91 -23.75
C PHE A 32 25.47 11.68 -22.52
N PHE A 33 26.38 12.18 -21.70
CA PHE A 33 25.98 13.06 -20.59
C PHE A 33 25.57 14.45 -21.12
N ASP A 34 24.71 15.16 -20.39
CA ASP A 34 24.14 16.45 -20.85
C ASP A 34 25.21 17.55 -21.07
N ASP A 35 26.41 17.39 -20.49
CA ASP A 35 27.56 18.27 -20.63
C ASP A 35 28.54 17.86 -21.76
N GLU A 36 28.31 16.72 -22.43
CA GLU A 36 29.15 16.21 -23.51
C GLU A 36 28.73 16.77 -24.88
N ASP A 37 29.63 17.48 -25.57
CA ASP A 37 29.41 17.86 -26.98
C ASP A 37 29.64 16.65 -27.90
N VAL A 38 28.53 15.99 -28.27
CA VAL A 38 28.51 14.81 -29.14
C VAL A 38 29.26 15.06 -30.45
N ASN A 39 29.10 16.23 -31.07
CA ASN A 39 29.70 16.52 -32.36
C ASN A 39 31.22 16.72 -32.26
N ASP A 40 31.70 17.32 -31.17
CA ASP A 40 33.13 17.46 -30.92
C ASP A 40 33.79 16.14 -30.52
N ILE A 41 33.07 15.29 -29.77
CA ILE A 41 33.51 13.91 -29.52
C ILE A 41 33.66 13.16 -30.84
N LEU A 42 32.65 13.20 -31.72
CA LEU A 42 32.69 12.54 -33.02
C LEU A 42 33.89 12.98 -33.86
N LYS A 43 34.16 14.29 -33.93
CA LYS A 43 35.36 14.82 -34.61
C LYS A 43 36.66 14.31 -33.99
N THR A 44 36.76 14.31 -32.67
CA THR A 44 37.96 13.90 -31.93
C THR A 44 38.36 12.46 -32.24
N TYR A 45 37.37 11.57 -32.39
CA TYR A 45 37.60 10.15 -32.66
C TYR A 45 37.51 9.77 -34.16
N ASN A 46 37.31 10.76 -35.04
CA ASN A 46 37.13 10.57 -36.48
C ASN A 46 36.02 9.55 -36.77
N VAL A 47 34.85 9.80 -36.18
CA VAL A 47 33.62 9.03 -36.30
C VAL A 47 32.53 9.93 -36.89
N GLU A 48 31.82 9.42 -37.89
CA GLU A 48 30.91 10.20 -38.71
C GLU A 48 29.53 10.34 -38.06
N GLU A 49 29.11 9.30 -37.33
CA GLU A 49 27.85 9.24 -36.59
C GLU A 49 27.99 8.31 -35.38
N ALA A 50 27.30 8.63 -34.30
CA ALA A 50 27.14 7.75 -33.15
C ALA A 50 25.79 7.01 -33.19
N VAL A 51 25.80 5.74 -32.78
CA VAL A 51 24.60 4.91 -32.63
C VAL A 51 24.43 4.43 -31.20
N ILE A 52 23.30 4.74 -30.58
CA ILE A 52 22.93 4.24 -29.26
C ILE A 52 22.10 2.96 -29.42
N LEU A 53 22.66 1.85 -28.97
CA LEU A 53 22.01 0.54 -28.97
C LEU A 53 21.09 0.41 -27.76
N ARG A 54 19.78 0.46 -28.02
CA ARG A 54 18.73 0.29 -27.01
C ARG A 54 18.45 -1.21 -26.80
N THR A 55 18.55 -1.67 -25.56
CA THR A 55 18.32 -3.06 -25.15
C THR A 55 16.84 -3.36 -24.86
N TRP A 56 15.92 -2.57 -25.42
CA TRP A 56 14.49 -2.69 -25.16
C TRP A 56 13.89 -3.88 -25.92
N LYS A 57 12.87 -4.52 -25.33
CA LYS A 57 12.13 -5.58 -26.03
C LYS A 57 11.23 -4.97 -27.12
N PRO A 58 11.00 -5.68 -28.24
CA PRO A 58 10.31 -5.14 -29.41
C PRO A 58 8.86 -4.72 -29.11
N GLY A 59 8.32 -3.77 -29.87
CA GLY A 59 6.94 -3.27 -29.72
C GLY A 59 6.87 -1.77 -29.46
N LYS A 60 6.38 -1.34 -28.29
CA LYS A 60 6.29 0.10 -27.93
C LYS A 60 7.63 0.83 -27.92
N SER A 61 8.74 0.08 -27.83
CA SER A 61 10.11 0.58 -27.93
C SER A 61 10.40 1.29 -29.25
N ASP A 62 9.80 0.83 -30.34
CA ASP A 62 10.18 1.24 -31.69
C ASP A 62 9.62 2.64 -32.01
N GLU A 63 8.44 2.95 -31.46
CA GLU A 63 7.88 4.31 -31.48
C GLU A 63 8.75 5.29 -30.69
N TRP A 64 9.34 4.87 -29.56
CA TRP A 64 10.20 5.72 -28.75
C TRP A 64 11.55 5.97 -29.42
N ILE A 65 12.17 4.93 -29.99
CA ILE A 65 13.39 5.05 -30.79
C ILE A 65 13.15 5.98 -31.99
N GLY A 66 11.98 5.89 -32.62
CA GLY A 66 11.57 6.81 -33.68
C GLY A 66 11.58 8.27 -33.23
N ARG A 67 11.00 8.57 -32.07
CA ARG A 67 10.98 9.92 -31.50
C ARG A 67 12.36 10.43 -31.11
N GLU A 68 13.20 9.61 -30.48
CA GLU A 68 14.59 9.98 -30.16
C GLU A 68 15.35 10.39 -31.43
N ASN A 69 15.20 9.61 -32.52
CA ASN A 69 15.84 9.91 -33.80
C ASN A 69 15.33 11.19 -34.45
N GLU A 70 14.05 11.53 -34.28
CA GLU A 70 13.51 12.81 -34.73
C GLU A 70 14.06 13.98 -33.92
N GLU A 71 14.23 13.81 -32.61
CA GLU A 71 14.83 14.80 -31.71
C GLU A 71 16.30 15.05 -32.06
N TYR A 72 17.12 14.01 -32.23
CA TYR A 72 18.52 14.16 -32.62
C TYR A 72 18.68 14.90 -33.96
N LYS A 73 17.80 14.61 -34.93
CA LYS A 73 17.76 15.33 -36.21
C LYS A 73 17.39 16.80 -36.04
N ARG A 74 16.39 17.10 -35.21
CA ARG A 74 15.96 18.48 -34.93
C ARG A 74 17.08 19.29 -34.28
N ASP A 75 17.84 18.66 -33.39
CA ASP A 75 18.90 19.28 -32.61
C ASP A 75 20.26 19.24 -33.33
N ASN A 76 20.28 18.79 -34.59
CA ASN A 76 21.45 18.71 -35.47
C ASN A 76 22.63 17.92 -34.87
N LEU A 77 22.29 16.84 -34.15
CA LEU A 77 23.24 15.89 -33.60
C LEU A 77 23.44 14.76 -34.61
N LYS A 78 24.70 14.38 -34.88
CA LYS A 78 25.03 13.19 -35.67
C LYS A 78 24.88 11.91 -34.83
N LEU A 79 23.67 11.68 -34.36
CA LEU A 79 23.32 10.66 -33.40
C LEU A 79 22.03 9.95 -33.84
N ARG A 80 21.97 8.64 -33.67
CA ARG A 80 20.74 7.87 -33.79
C ARG A 80 20.66 6.73 -32.78
N SER A 81 19.44 6.36 -32.42
CA SER A 81 19.12 5.18 -31.63
C SER A 81 18.70 4.02 -32.53
N LEU A 82 19.11 2.81 -32.16
CA LEU A 82 18.75 1.57 -32.82
C LEU A 82 18.48 0.48 -31.77
N SER A 83 17.49 -0.38 -31.99
CA SER A 83 17.29 -1.53 -31.10
C SER A 83 18.37 -2.58 -31.32
N ILE A 84 18.69 -3.35 -30.28
CA ILE A 84 19.58 -4.51 -30.43
C ILE A 84 19.03 -5.50 -31.45
N GLU A 85 17.72 -5.70 -31.54
CA GLU A 85 17.14 -6.55 -32.58
C GLU A 85 17.49 -6.05 -33.97
N SER A 86 17.20 -4.78 -34.27
CA SER A 86 17.47 -4.21 -35.59
C SER A 86 18.95 -4.23 -35.93
N PHE A 87 19.82 -3.98 -34.95
CA PHE A 87 21.27 -4.14 -35.12
C PHE A 87 21.65 -5.57 -35.52
N PHE A 88 21.17 -6.58 -34.79
CA PHE A 88 21.46 -7.96 -35.10
C PHE A 88 20.92 -8.36 -36.47
N THR A 89 19.67 -8.01 -36.78
CA THR A 89 19.03 -8.32 -38.06
C THR A 89 19.77 -7.67 -39.23
N GLN A 90 20.27 -6.44 -39.07
CA GLN A 90 21.02 -5.72 -40.10
C GLN A 90 22.41 -6.32 -40.36
N HIS A 91 23.12 -6.76 -39.32
CA HIS A 91 24.53 -7.17 -39.44
C HIS A 91 24.76 -8.68 -39.50
N PHE A 92 23.89 -9.46 -38.86
CA PHE A 92 24.05 -10.92 -38.67
C PHE A 92 22.83 -11.72 -39.12
N GLY A 93 21.66 -11.09 -39.26
CA GLY A 93 20.41 -11.70 -39.69
C GLY A 93 19.50 -12.11 -38.53
N GLN A 94 18.24 -12.42 -38.86
CA GLN A 94 17.19 -12.68 -37.88
C GLN A 94 17.44 -13.95 -37.04
N GLU A 95 18.03 -14.99 -37.65
CA GLU A 95 18.32 -16.25 -36.95
C GLU A 95 19.32 -16.05 -35.80
N GLU A 96 20.33 -15.21 -36.00
CA GLU A 96 21.34 -14.91 -34.99
C GLU A 96 20.73 -14.14 -33.80
N TYR A 97 19.84 -13.17 -34.08
CA TYR A 97 19.09 -12.48 -33.03
C TYR A 97 18.24 -13.44 -32.19
N MET A 98 17.53 -14.37 -32.85
CA MET A 98 16.72 -15.37 -32.13
C MET A 98 17.58 -16.25 -31.23
N SER A 99 18.77 -16.66 -31.69
CA SER A 99 19.74 -17.42 -30.89
C SER A 99 20.26 -16.63 -29.69
N PHE A 100 20.61 -15.36 -29.89
CA PHE A 100 21.03 -14.44 -28.83
C PHE A 100 19.94 -14.25 -27.77
N ALA A 101 18.71 -13.94 -28.19
CA ALA A 101 17.58 -13.74 -27.30
C ALA A 101 17.28 -14.99 -26.46
N ALA A 102 17.32 -16.18 -27.07
CA ALA A 102 17.12 -17.44 -26.36
C ALA A 102 18.20 -17.71 -25.29
N HIS A 103 19.46 -17.34 -25.56
CA HIS A 103 20.54 -17.44 -24.56
C HIS A 103 20.36 -16.47 -23.40
N ILE A 104 19.96 -15.23 -23.67
CA ILE A 104 19.67 -14.24 -22.63
C ILE A 104 18.48 -14.70 -21.76
N ASP A 105 17.40 -15.18 -22.37
CA ASP A 105 16.25 -15.69 -21.62
C ASP A 105 16.63 -16.90 -20.75
N ARG A 106 17.47 -17.82 -21.27
CA ARG A 106 17.99 -18.95 -20.49
C ARG A 106 18.87 -18.48 -19.32
N TYR A 107 19.80 -17.57 -19.56
CA TYR A 107 20.64 -16.99 -18.52
C TYR A 107 19.82 -16.29 -17.44
N LEU A 108 18.80 -15.51 -17.83
CA LEU A 108 17.90 -14.85 -16.89
C LEU A 108 17.09 -15.87 -16.09
N GLN A 109 16.69 -16.98 -16.69
CA GLN A 109 15.97 -18.05 -15.99
C GLN A 109 16.88 -18.75 -14.99
N GLU A 110 18.09 -19.15 -15.39
CA GLU A 110 19.09 -19.76 -14.51
C GLU A 110 19.50 -18.80 -13.39
N ALA A 111 19.70 -17.52 -13.69
CA ALA A 111 19.98 -16.49 -12.70
C ALA A 111 18.79 -16.33 -11.74
N ARG A 112 17.55 -16.34 -12.21
CA ARG A 112 16.35 -16.30 -11.34
C ARG A 112 16.23 -17.54 -10.46
N ASP A 113 16.60 -18.72 -10.96
CA ASP A 113 16.57 -19.96 -10.21
C ASP A 113 17.66 -19.99 -9.12
N ILE A 114 18.85 -19.46 -9.41
CA ILE A 114 19.95 -19.29 -8.44
C ILE A 114 19.64 -18.18 -7.43
N ILE A 115 19.14 -17.03 -7.89
CA ILE A 115 18.76 -15.86 -7.07
C ILE A 115 17.47 -16.12 -6.26
N GLY A 116 16.67 -17.13 -6.66
CA GLY A 116 15.46 -17.57 -5.97
C GLY A 116 15.67 -17.90 -4.48
N TYR A 117 16.91 -18.05 -4.03
CA TYR A 117 17.28 -18.23 -2.63
C TYR A 117 17.29 -16.95 -1.77
N LYS A 118 17.14 -15.73 -2.32
CA LYS A 118 17.36 -14.50 -1.52
C LYS A 118 16.39 -13.32 -1.67
N THR A 119 15.25 -13.47 -2.33
CA THR A 119 14.25 -12.39 -2.38
C THR A 119 12.88 -12.85 -1.90
N ILE A 120 12.72 -12.96 -0.57
CA ILE A 120 11.48 -12.46 0.01
C ILE A 120 11.49 -10.97 -0.34
N LYS A 121 10.50 -10.47 -1.10
CA LYS A 121 10.33 -9.02 -1.27
C LYS A 121 10.31 -8.44 0.15
N ILE A 122 11.33 -7.71 0.56
CA ILE A 122 11.26 -7.03 1.84
C ILE A 122 10.24 -5.92 1.63
N LEU A 123 9.26 -5.84 2.53
CA LEU A 123 8.34 -4.73 2.60
C LEU A 123 9.17 -3.49 2.98
N SER A 124 9.76 -2.82 1.98
CA SER A 124 10.42 -1.54 2.22
C SER A 124 9.37 -0.53 2.69
N SER A 125 9.80 0.51 3.40
CA SER A 125 8.90 1.59 3.84
C SER A 125 8.08 2.15 2.67
N LEU A 126 8.70 2.35 1.50
CA LEU A 126 8.02 2.80 0.28
C LEU A 126 7.02 1.77 -0.29
N GLY A 127 7.37 0.48 -0.20
CA GLY A 127 6.45 -0.62 -0.54
C GLY A 127 5.25 -0.71 0.42
N PHE A 128 5.40 -0.26 1.66
CA PHE A 128 4.34 -0.19 2.65
C PHE A 128 3.36 0.96 2.38
N VAL A 129 3.87 2.15 2.01
CA VAL A 129 3.04 3.31 1.64
C VAL A 129 2.15 3.01 0.45
N SER A 130 2.77 2.67 -0.70
CA SER A 130 2.06 2.37 -1.94
C SER A 130 1.01 1.26 -1.77
N GLN A 131 1.29 0.30 -0.88
CA GLN A 131 0.35 -0.75 -0.55
C GLN A 131 -0.84 -0.25 0.29
N LYS A 132 -0.61 0.64 1.27
CA LYS A 132 -1.70 1.25 2.05
C LYS A 132 -2.62 2.08 1.18
N GLU A 133 -2.10 2.87 0.25
CA GLU A 133 -2.90 3.67 -0.69
C GLU A 133 -3.76 2.77 -1.59
N ALA A 134 -3.17 1.69 -2.11
CA ALA A 134 -3.91 0.72 -2.91
C ALA A 134 -5.07 0.11 -2.10
N PHE A 135 -4.83 -0.22 -0.82
CA PHE A 135 -5.86 -0.76 0.06
C PHE A 135 -6.88 0.28 0.51
N GLU A 136 -6.49 1.53 0.72
CA GLU A 136 -7.43 2.60 1.00
C GLU A 136 -8.50 2.66 -0.08
N LYS A 137 -8.06 2.72 -1.34
CA LYS A 137 -8.96 2.74 -2.49
C LYS A 137 -9.82 1.49 -2.54
N GLU A 138 -9.22 0.31 -2.40
CA GLU A 138 -9.96 -0.95 -2.39
C GLU A 138 -11.03 -0.98 -1.29
N LEU A 139 -10.68 -0.60 -0.06
CA LEU A 139 -11.58 -0.62 1.09
C LEU A 139 -12.68 0.44 0.98
N ALA A 140 -12.41 1.59 0.38
CA ALA A 140 -13.43 2.61 0.15
C ALA A 140 -14.46 2.19 -0.92
N GLU A 141 -14.01 1.46 -1.94
CA GLU A 141 -14.82 1.04 -3.10
C GLU A 141 -15.40 -0.38 -2.98
N TRP A 142 -15.03 -1.13 -1.92
CA TRP A 142 -15.43 -2.53 -1.76
C TRP A 142 -16.95 -2.71 -1.69
N ASP A 143 -17.44 -3.81 -2.26
CA ASP A 143 -18.87 -4.09 -2.38
C ASP A 143 -19.49 -4.67 -1.10
N TYR A 144 -19.53 -3.83 -0.05
CA TYR A 144 -20.10 -4.21 1.26
C TYR A 144 -21.60 -4.54 1.21
N GLY A 145 -22.30 -4.06 0.18
CA GLY A 145 -23.74 -4.23 0.04
C GLY A 145 -24.12 -5.63 -0.44
N ASN A 146 -23.36 -6.17 -1.40
CA ASN A 146 -23.66 -7.46 -2.00
C ASN A 146 -22.89 -8.61 -1.38
N TYR A 147 -21.79 -8.35 -0.67
CA TYR A 147 -21.08 -9.40 0.03
C TYR A 147 -21.84 -9.86 1.29
N SER A 148 -21.88 -11.18 1.48
CA SER A 148 -22.37 -11.81 2.71
C SER A 148 -21.30 -12.73 3.29
N PHE A 149 -21.23 -12.79 4.62
CA PHE A 149 -20.30 -13.66 5.34
C PHE A 149 -20.44 -15.10 4.85
N GLN A 150 -19.33 -15.69 4.42
CA GLN A 150 -19.30 -17.02 3.83
C GLN A 150 -18.85 -18.06 4.85
N ILE A 151 -19.73 -19.02 5.15
CA ILE A 151 -19.37 -20.20 5.93
C ILE A 151 -18.64 -21.18 5.01
N ILE A 152 -17.38 -21.48 5.34
CA ILE A 152 -16.50 -22.32 4.52
C ILE A 152 -16.77 -23.81 4.76
N TYR A 153 -16.91 -24.22 6.01
CA TYR A 153 -17.04 -25.63 6.39
C TYR A 153 -18.42 -25.97 6.95
N LYS A 154 -19.44 -25.91 6.09
CA LYS A 154 -20.86 -26.11 6.46
C LYS A 154 -21.15 -27.46 7.09
N ASP A 155 -20.42 -28.51 6.70
CA ASP A 155 -20.64 -29.89 7.17
C ASP A 155 -20.01 -30.17 8.55
N ASN A 156 -19.28 -29.21 9.12
CA ASN A 156 -18.69 -29.38 10.44
C ASN A 156 -19.76 -29.21 11.53
N GLU A 157 -19.92 -30.23 12.38
CA GLU A 157 -20.91 -30.27 13.45
C GLU A 157 -20.81 -29.04 14.39
N LYS A 158 -19.60 -28.56 14.67
CA LYS A 158 -19.38 -27.37 15.52
C LYS A 158 -19.86 -26.07 14.85
N ILE A 159 -19.91 -26.03 13.52
CA ILE A 159 -20.31 -24.88 12.71
C ILE A 159 -21.83 -24.84 12.49
N SER A 160 -22.52 -25.98 12.58
CA SER A 160 -23.98 -26.11 12.39
C SER A 160 -24.80 -25.09 13.21
N LYS A 161 -24.37 -24.81 14.45
CA LYS A 161 -24.99 -23.80 15.32
C LYS A 161 -24.97 -22.39 14.71
N TYR A 162 -23.87 -22.02 14.04
CA TYR A 162 -23.72 -20.72 13.39
C TYR A 162 -24.50 -20.65 12.07
N VAL A 163 -24.55 -21.76 11.31
CA VAL A 163 -25.38 -21.86 10.10
C VAL A 163 -26.83 -21.55 10.45
N LYS A 164 -27.37 -22.20 11.49
CA LYS A 164 -28.74 -21.96 11.94
C LYS A 164 -28.98 -20.50 12.34
N THR A 165 -28.09 -19.91 13.13
CA THR A 165 -28.24 -18.50 13.55
C THR A 165 -28.17 -17.54 12.37
N LEU A 166 -27.22 -17.72 11.44
CA LEU A 166 -27.02 -16.82 10.30
C LEU A 166 -28.03 -17.02 9.17
N SER A 167 -28.66 -18.20 9.06
CA SER A 167 -29.79 -18.42 8.14
C SER A 167 -31.10 -17.85 8.65
N ASN A 168 -31.30 -17.82 9.97
CA ASN A 168 -32.55 -17.35 10.58
C ASN A 168 -32.55 -15.86 10.90
N ASN A 169 -31.39 -15.23 10.96
CA ASN A 169 -31.25 -13.82 11.31
C ASN A 169 -30.49 -13.08 10.22
N THR A 170 -31.12 -12.04 9.68
CA THR A 170 -30.53 -11.15 8.68
C THR A 170 -30.61 -9.73 9.18
N LEU A 171 -29.55 -8.95 8.97
CA LEU A 171 -29.57 -7.52 9.25
C LEU A 171 -30.64 -6.85 8.39
N SER A 172 -31.51 -6.05 9.00
CA SER A 172 -32.50 -5.29 8.26
C SER A 172 -31.83 -4.29 7.32
N GLU A 173 -32.50 -3.88 6.24
CA GLU A 173 -31.96 -2.86 5.32
C GLU A 173 -31.66 -1.54 6.05
N SER A 174 -32.48 -1.17 7.03
CA SER A 174 -32.22 0.02 7.86
C SER A 174 -30.94 -0.12 8.69
N THR A 175 -30.69 -1.31 9.25
CA THR A 175 -29.48 -1.62 10.02
C THR A 175 -28.24 -1.62 9.12
N LYS A 176 -28.33 -2.23 7.93
CA LYS A 176 -27.25 -2.20 6.92
C LYS A 176 -26.90 -0.78 6.50
N GLN A 177 -27.89 0.09 6.31
CA GLN A 177 -27.66 1.50 5.97
C GLN A 177 -26.94 2.25 7.10
N LYS A 178 -27.30 2.00 8.37
CA LYS A 178 -26.59 2.57 9.53
C LYS A 178 -25.14 2.13 9.58
N ILE A 179 -24.88 0.82 9.42
CA ILE A 179 -23.52 0.26 9.37
C ILE A 179 -22.71 0.91 8.25
N LYS A 180 -23.28 0.98 7.04
CA LYS A 180 -22.63 1.60 5.88
C LYS A 180 -22.29 3.06 6.13
N LYS A 181 -23.24 3.83 6.64
CA LYS A 181 -23.04 5.25 6.97
C LYS A 181 -21.92 5.41 8.00
N ASN A 182 -21.95 4.66 9.09
CA ASN A 182 -20.93 4.73 10.12
C ASN A 182 -19.55 4.36 9.58
N TYR A 183 -19.46 3.30 8.79
CA TYR A 183 -18.17 2.80 8.31
C TYR A 183 -17.57 3.66 7.20
N ILE A 184 -18.35 4.00 6.17
CA ILE A 184 -17.88 4.75 4.99
C ILE A 184 -17.84 6.25 5.27
N SER A 185 -18.93 6.84 5.76
CA SER A 185 -19.00 8.31 5.91
C SER A 185 -18.05 8.83 6.98
N ASN A 186 -17.81 8.07 8.06
CA ASN A 186 -16.82 8.42 9.08
C ASN A 186 -15.42 7.85 8.78
N LYS A 187 -15.19 7.30 7.58
CA LYS A 187 -13.92 6.72 7.14
C LYS A 187 -13.32 5.70 8.13
N LEU A 188 -14.15 4.90 8.81
CA LEU A 188 -13.66 3.92 9.78
C LEU A 188 -12.82 2.81 9.14
N TYR A 189 -12.97 2.57 7.83
CA TYR A 189 -12.09 1.67 7.09
C TYR A 189 -10.60 2.05 7.18
N MET A 190 -10.29 3.34 7.35
CA MET A 190 -8.91 3.83 7.54
C MET A 190 -8.23 3.23 8.77
N SER A 191 -9.02 2.76 9.74
CA SER A 191 -8.53 2.03 10.91
C SER A 191 -7.72 0.79 10.51
N MET A 192 -8.10 0.12 9.42
CA MET A 192 -7.45 -1.09 8.90
C MET A 192 -6.05 -0.85 8.34
N ILE A 193 -5.76 0.39 7.95
CA ILE A 193 -4.45 0.84 7.45
C ILE A 193 -3.75 1.80 8.41
N GLY A 194 -4.30 1.92 9.62
CA GLY A 194 -3.84 2.81 10.68
C GLY A 194 -2.62 2.28 11.45
N ILE A 195 -2.51 2.69 12.72
CA ILE A 195 -1.30 2.51 13.54
C ILE A 195 -1.38 1.38 14.55
N LYS A 196 -2.55 0.73 14.64
CA LYS A 196 -2.81 -0.28 15.67
C LYS A 196 -2.32 -1.65 15.21
N ASP A 197 -2.01 -2.50 16.18
CA ASP A 197 -1.49 -3.86 15.94
C ASP A 197 -2.40 -4.71 15.04
N TYR A 198 -3.73 -4.50 15.11
CA TYR A 198 -4.66 -5.18 14.21
C TYR A 198 -4.49 -4.75 12.75
N ALA A 199 -4.17 -3.48 12.51
CA ALA A 199 -3.92 -2.92 11.20
C ALA A 199 -2.59 -3.46 10.64
N GLU A 200 -1.55 -3.50 11.47
CA GLU A 200 -0.26 -4.12 11.10
C GLU A 200 -0.44 -5.59 10.71
N SER A 201 -1.18 -6.37 11.51
CA SER A 201 -1.49 -7.77 11.19
C SER A 201 -2.31 -7.91 9.91
N PHE A 202 -3.25 -6.98 9.66
CA PHE A 202 -4.04 -6.95 8.43
C PHE A 202 -3.18 -6.68 7.20
N ILE A 203 -2.39 -5.60 7.21
CA ILE A 203 -1.53 -5.22 6.08
C ILE A 203 -0.49 -6.31 5.78
N THR A 204 0.06 -6.93 6.82
CA THR A 204 0.98 -8.06 6.65
C THR A 204 0.31 -9.24 5.95
N ALA A 205 -0.91 -9.60 6.35
CA ALA A 205 -1.68 -10.66 5.71
C ALA A 205 -2.00 -10.33 4.24
N GLU A 206 -2.41 -9.09 3.97
CA GLU A 206 -2.67 -8.60 2.62
C GLU A 206 -1.41 -8.59 1.73
N TRP A 207 -0.26 -8.25 2.30
CA TRP A 207 1.01 -8.31 1.60
C TRP A 207 1.40 -9.74 1.22
N LEU A 208 1.27 -10.68 2.16
CA LEU A 208 1.49 -12.09 1.88
C LEU A 208 0.50 -12.62 0.85
N TYR A 209 -0.76 -12.21 0.94
CA TYR A 209 -1.81 -12.54 -0.03
C TYR A 209 -1.39 -12.09 -1.44
N ASN A 210 -1.06 -10.81 -1.63
CA ASN A 210 -0.62 -10.31 -2.95
C ASN A 210 0.69 -10.96 -3.42
N SER A 211 1.62 -11.26 -2.50
CA SER A 211 2.91 -11.88 -2.82
C SER A 211 2.79 -13.34 -3.25
N LEU A 212 1.78 -14.05 -2.76
CA LEU A 212 1.55 -15.48 -3.04
C LEU A 212 0.39 -15.74 -4.02
N LYS A 213 -0.37 -14.71 -4.40
CA LYS A 213 -1.46 -14.83 -5.37
C LYS A 213 -1.00 -15.45 -6.68
N GLY A 214 -1.73 -16.45 -7.15
CA GLY A 214 -1.42 -17.20 -8.38
C GLY A 214 -0.25 -18.18 -8.27
N LYS A 215 0.45 -18.21 -7.13
CA LYS A 215 1.51 -19.21 -6.86
C LYS A 215 0.89 -20.47 -6.28
N LYS A 216 1.57 -21.61 -6.43
CA LYS A 216 1.16 -22.92 -5.89
C LYS A 216 2.31 -23.50 -5.07
N GLY A 217 2.00 -24.48 -4.23
CA GLY A 217 3.01 -25.22 -3.45
C GLY A 217 3.34 -24.61 -2.09
N PHE A 218 2.72 -23.48 -1.72
CA PHE A 218 2.86 -22.86 -0.40
C PHE A 218 1.80 -23.36 0.58
N ASP A 219 2.13 -23.30 1.86
CA ASP A 219 1.16 -23.35 2.95
C ASP A 219 0.69 -21.93 3.26
N TYR A 220 -0.59 -21.66 3.03
CA TYR A 220 -1.19 -20.34 3.22
C TYR A 220 -1.63 -20.08 4.66
N THR A 221 -1.29 -20.97 5.60
CA THR A 221 -1.58 -20.82 7.04
C THR A 221 -1.16 -19.45 7.56
N SER A 222 0.01 -18.93 7.17
CA SER A 222 0.49 -17.61 7.62
C SER A 222 -0.44 -16.47 7.23
N ILE A 223 -1.00 -16.49 6.01
CA ILE A 223 -1.96 -15.48 5.53
C ILE A 223 -3.24 -15.55 6.38
N ILE A 224 -3.82 -16.74 6.49
CA ILE A 224 -5.09 -16.97 7.20
C ILE A 224 -4.94 -16.60 8.68
N SER A 225 -3.83 -17.00 9.32
CA SER A 225 -3.53 -16.64 10.71
C SER A 225 -3.36 -15.15 10.92
N GLY A 226 -2.80 -14.42 9.95
CA GLY A 226 -2.70 -12.96 9.98
C GLY A 226 -4.07 -12.29 10.03
N TYR A 227 -5.01 -12.71 9.18
CA TYR A 227 -6.40 -12.22 9.22
C TYR A 227 -7.10 -12.56 10.53
N VAL A 228 -6.94 -13.78 11.06
CA VAL A 228 -7.53 -14.20 12.34
C VAL A 228 -7.00 -13.35 13.50
N LYS A 229 -5.68 -13.18 13.57
CA LYS A 229 -5.02 -12.34 14.58
C LYS A 229 -5.50 -10.89 14.50
N SER A 230 -5.59 -10.35 13.29
CA SER A 230 -6.07 -9.01 13.02
C SER A 230 -7.50 -8.78 13.56
N ILE A 231 -8.43 -9.69 13.27
CA ILE A 231 -9.81 -9.62 13.80
C ILE A 231 -9.85 -9.77 15.33
N GLU A 232 -9.07 -10.69 15.89
CA GLU A 232 -9.00 -10.88 17.35
C GLU A 232 -8.52 -9.60 18.06
N GLN A 233 -7.48 -8.94 17.53
CA GLN A 233 -6.96 -7.68 18.03
C GLN A 233 -7.94 -6.51 17.84
N LEU A 234 -8.69 -6.46 16.73
CA LEU A 234 -9.75 -5.47 16.53
C LEU A 234 -10.84 -5.61 17.59
N ILE A 235 -11.33 -6.83 17.83
CA ILE A 235 -12.41 -7.06 18.81
C ILE A 235 -11.92 -6.72 20.22
N TYR A 236 -10.68 -7.08 20.56
CA TYR A 236 -10.06 -6.64 21.80
C TYR A 236 -10.09 -5.11 21.93
N LYS A 237 -9.78 -4.37 20.85
CA LYS A 237 -9.85 -2.91 20.88
C LYS A 237 -11.28 -2.40 21.06
N ILE A 238 -12.27 -2.99 20.39
CA ILE A 238 -13.69 -2.64 20.57
C ILE A 238 -14.15 -2.85 22.03
N ILE A 239 -13.68 -3.92 22.67
CA ILE A 239 -13.94 -4.16 24.09
C ILE A 239 -13.35 -3.02 24.93
N LEU A 240 -12.09 -2.66 24.71
CA LEU A 240 -11.44 -1.57 25.44
C LEU A 240 -12.14 -0.22 25.26
N LEU A 241 -12.68 0.07 24.08
CA LEU A 241 -13.48 1.28 23.84
C LEU A 241 -14.75 1.33 24.71
N ASN A 242 -15.26 0.17 25.11
CA ASN A 242 -16.46 0.01 25.93
C ASN A 242 -16.17 -0.20 27.43
N VAL A 243 -14.93 0.05 27.86
CA VAL A 243 -14.60 0.16 29.29
C VAL A 243 -15.39 1.29 29.92
N ASP A 244 -15.93 1.02 31.10
CA ASP A 244 -16.80 1.88 31.89
C ASP A 244 -18.17 2.17 31.22
N ASN A 245 -18.55 1.41 30.18
CA ASN A 245 -19.82 1.56 29.45
C ASN A 245 -20.91 0.55 29.88
N ASN A 246 -20.99 0.25 31.19
CA ASN A 246 -21.93 -0.72 31.78
C ASN A 246 -21.94 -2.10 31.08
N CYS A 247 -20.79 -2.50 30.53
CA CYS A 247 -20.61 -3.80 29.89
C CYS A 247 -20.12 -4.83 30.90
N LYS A 248 -20.38 -6.11 30.62
CA LYS A 248 -19.87 -7.24 31.41
C LYS A 248 -19.04 -8.17 30.57
N ILE A 249 -17.97 -8.70 31.15
CA ILE A 249 -17.02 -9.60 30.47
C ILE A 249 -16.58 -10.75 31.38
N THR A 250 -16.16 -11.85 30.77
CA THR A 250 -15.70 -13.04 31.47
C THR A 250 -14.34 -12.81 32.13
N ILE A 251 -14.18 -13.36 33.34
CA ILE A 251 -12.94 -13.32 34.10
C ILE A 251 -11.99 -14.42 33.62
N ASN A 252 -10.71 -14.11 33.60
CA ASN A 252 -9.65 -15.09 33.40
C ASN A 252 -9.71 -16.16 34.49
N PRO A 253 -9.87 -17.45 34.15
CA PRO A 253 -9.96 -18.54 35.13
C PRO A 253 -8.83 -18.53 36.16
N ASN A 254 -7.62 -18.15 35.76
CA ASN A 254 -6.45 -18.09 36.64
C ASN A 254 -6.53 -16.98 37.70
N LYS A 255 -7.38 -15.97 37.49
CA LYS A 255 -7.60 -14.85 38.41
C LYS A 255 -8.94 -14.93 39.14
N SER A 256 -9.72 -16.00 38.91
CA SER A 256 -11.08 -16.14 39.45
C SER A 256 -11.12 -16.14 40.98
N ASN A 257 -10.19 -16.83 41.65
CA ASN A 257 -10.15 -16.91 43.11
C ASN A 257 -9.87 -15.56 43.78
N ASP A 258 -9.05 -14.72 43.15
CA ASP A 258 -8.74 -13.38 43.63
C ASP A 258 -9.91 -12.42 43.35
N ALA A 259 -10.50 -12.50 42.14
CA ALA A 259 -11.67 -11.70 41.76
C ALA A 259 -12.87 -11.94 42.71
N LYS A 260 -13.12 -13.18 43.14
CA LYS A 260 -14.19 -13.53 44.08
C LYS A 260 -14.12 -12.77 45.42
N LYS A 261 -12.95 -12.32 45.84
CA LYS A 261 -12.76 -11.61 47.11
C LYS A 261 -12.93 -10.10 46.99
N ASN A 262 -12.64 -9.56 45.81
CA ASN A 262 -12.40 -8.13 45.63
C ASN A 262 -13.40 -7.45 44.68
N ILE A 263 -14.19 -8.23 43.92
CA ILE A 263 -15.00 -7.72 42.82
C ILE A 263 -16.41 -8.36 42.84
N THR A 264 -17.42 -7.57 42.49
CA THR A 264 -18.78 -8.05 42.26
C THR A 264 -18.83 -8.97 41.05
N LEU A 265 -19.34 -10.18 41.24
CA LEU A 265 -19.40 -11.21 40.21
C LEU A 265 -20.82 -11.47 39.74
N TYR A 266 -20.93 -11.91 38.49
CA TYR A 266 -22.19 -12.27 37.86
C TYR A 266 -22.10 -13.64 37.20
N LYS A 267 -23.24 -14.32 37.10
CA LYS A 267 -23.45 -15.47 36.21
C LYS A 267 -24.47 -15.10 35.13
N TYR A 268 -24.31 -15.67 33.94
CA TYR A 268 -25.26 -15.47 32.85
C TYR A 268 -26.34 -16.57 32.88
N VAL A 269 -27.61 -16.16 32.92
CA VAL A 269 -28.77 -17.05 32.86
C VAL A 269 -29.60 -16.66 31.66
N LYS A 270 -29.85 -17.59 30.73
CA LYS A 270 -30.45 -17.32 29.40
C LYS A 270 -31.74 -16.48 29.45
N GLU A 271 -32.58 -16.66 30.46
CA GLU A 271 -33.86 -15.94 30.61
C GLU A 271 -33.76 -14.66 31.45
N LYS A 272 -32.72 -14.53 32.28
CA LYS A 272 -32.58 -13.44 33.26
C LYS A 272 -31.40 -12.50 32.96
N GLY A 273 -30.60 -12.82 31.95
CA GLY A 273 -29.34 -12.13 31.66
C GLY A 273 -28.32 -12.31 32.78
N PHE A 274 -27.56 -11.24 33.06
CA PHE A 274 -26.56 -11.24 34.12
C PHE A 274 -27.23 -11.10 35.49
N VAL A 275 -27.05 -12.11 36.34
CA VAL A 275 -27.52 -12.10 37.73
C VAL A 275 -26.33 -12.16 38.67
N LEU A 276 -26.45 -11.53 39.84
CA LEU A 276 -25.40 -11.54 40.86
C LEU A 276 -25.05 -12.98 41.24
N TYR A 277 -23.75 -13.25 41.29
CA TYR A 277 -23.22 -14.52 41.79
C TYR A 277 -23.06 -14.40 43.30
N ASN A 278 -23.91 -15.11 44.03
CA ASN A 278 -23.75 -15.31 45.46
C ASN A 278 -23.00 -16.62 45.65
N ASP A 279 -21.89 -16.59 46.39
CA ASP A 279 -21.01 -17.72 46.62
C ASP A 279 -21.82 -18.93 47.10
N GLY A 280 -21.89 -19.96 46.26
CA GLY A 280 -22.77 -21.09 46.43
C GLY A 280 -22.19 -22.30 45.71
N SER A 281 -22.51 -23.49 46.22
CA SER A 281 -22.07 -24.82 45.74
C SER A 281 -22.47 -25.17 44.30
N GLU A 282 -23.08 -24.24 43.57
CA GLU A 282 -23.48 -24.41 42.18
C GLU A 282 -22.27 -24.25 41.25
N TYR A 283 -22.01 -25.26 40.42
CA TYR A 283 -20.98 -25.18 39.39
C TYR A 283 -21.35 -24.10 38.35
N VAL A 284 -20.50 -23.08 38.24
CA VAL A 284 -20.64 -22.01 37.23
C VAL A 284 -19.47 -22.10 36.26
N LYS A 285 -19.76 -22.39 34.99
CA LYS A 285 -18.74 -22.56 33.94
C LYS A 285 -17.94 -21.27 33.67
N TYR A 286 -18.60 -20.12 33.71
CA TYR A 286 -17.99 -18.81 33.45
C TYR A 286 -18.52 -17.77 34.43
N LEU A 287 -17.62 -17.05 35.08
CA LEU A 287 -17.93 -15.90 35.92
C LEU A 287 -17.67 -14.61 35.14
N TYR A 288 -18.54 -13.64 35.36
CA TYR A 288 -18.48 -12.34 34.70
C TYR A 288 -18.27 -11.24 35.72
N MET A 289 -17.68 -10.14 35.27
CA MET A 289 -17.50 -8.90 36.02
C MET A 289 -17.94 -7.72 35.18
N ASP A 290 -18.14 -6.57 35.82
CA ASP A 290 -18.24 -5.31 35.09
C ASP A 290 -16.92 -5.01 34.37
N LEU A 291 -17.00 -4.46 33.16
CA LEU A 291 -15.85 -4.04 32.38
C LEU A 291 -15.50 -2.60 32.77
N THR A 292 -14.71 -2.46 33.83
CA THR A 292 -14.24 -1.15 34.30
C THR A 292 -12.74 -1.00 34.18
N SER A 293 -12.24 0.23 34.15
CA SER A 293 -10.80 0.52 34.05
C SER A 293 -9.99 -0.18 35.14
N ALA A 294 -10.54 -0.29 36.36
CA ALA A 294 -9.90 -0.97 37.50
C ALA A 294 -9.87 -2.51 37.36
N GLN A 295 -10.77 -3.08 36.54
CA GLN A 295 -11.00 -4.52 36.46
C GLN A 295 -10.43 -5.15 35.19
N ILE A 296 -9.94 -4.37 34.21
CA ILE A 296 -9.36 -4.87 32.95
C ILE A 296 -8.33 -5.98 33.18
N ASN A 297 -7.51 -5.88 34.22
CA ASN A 297 -6.48 -6.87 34.54
C ASN A 297 -7.04 -8.28 34.84
N TYR A 298 -8.31 -8.41 35.20
CA TYR A 298 -8.97 -9.69 35.48
C TYR A 298 -9.63 -10.32 34.24
N MET A 299 -9.68 -9.60 33.12
CA MET A 299 -10.39 -10.00 31.91
C MET A 299 -9.72 -11.22 31.24
N ASP A 300 -10.54 -12.16 30.76
CA ASP A 300 -10.07 -13.18 29.81
C ASP A 300 -9.95 -12.57 28.41
N SER A 301 -8.76 -12.65 27.82
CA SER A 301 -8.45 -12.11 26.49
C SER A 301 -8.62 -13.13 25.36
N SER A 302 -9.30 -14.26 25.61
CA SER A 302 -9.58 -15.23 24.57
C SER A 302 -10.65 -14.75 23.57
N LEU A 303 -10.48 -15.09 22.29
CA LEU A 303 -11.52 -14.89 21.27
C LEU A 303 -12.85 -15.61 21.60
N GLY A 304 -12.80 -16.63 22.46
CA GLY A 304 -13.94 -17.22 23.17
C GLY A 304 -14.77 -16.19 23.92
N THR A 305 -14.11 -15.53 24.86
CA THR A 305 -14.69 -14.47 25.69
C THR A 305 -15.16 -13.28 24.86
N PHE A 306 -14.42 -12.91 23.82
CA PHE A 306 -14.79 -11.80 22.95
C PHE A 306 -16.09 -12.06 22.17
N GLU A 307 -16.30 -13.27 21.66
CA GLU A 307 -17.57 -13.68 21.04
C GLU A 307 -18.75 -13.48 22.03
N TYR A 308 -18.58 -13.93 23.27
CA TYR A 308 -19.60 -13.79 24.32
C TYR A 308 -19.82 -12.34 24.73
N PHE A 309 -18.77 -11.51 24.73
CA PHE A 309 -18.90 -10.08 25.00
C PHE A 309 -19.80 -9.41 23.94
N LEU A 310 -19.53 -9.64 22.65
CA LEU A 310 -20.33 -9.09 21.56
C LEU A 310 -21.79 -9.56 21.64
N ARG A 311 -22.02 -10.83 22.00
CA ARG A 311 -23.38 -11.39 22.09
C ARG A 311 -24.23 -10.77 23.21
N ASN A 312 -23.62 -10.47 24.37
CA ASN A 312 -24.38 -10.15 25.58
C ASN A 312 -24.40 -8.66 25.94
N ASN A 313 -23.57 -7.83 25.29
CA ASN A 313 -23.52 -6.38 25.53
C ASN A 313 -24.17 -5.64 24.34
N LYS A 314 -25.47 -5.83 24.15
CA LYS A 314 -26.19 -5.33 22.96
C LYS A 314 -26.14 -3.81 22.79
N SER A 315 -26.01 -3.07 23.90
CA SER A 315 -25.94 -1.61 23.94
C SER A 315 -24.72 -1.02 23.23
N ILE A 316 -23.71 -1.83 22.93
CA ILE A 316 -22.53 -1.36 22.17
C ILE A 316 -22.81 -1.26 20.67
N PHE A 317 -23.96 -1.74 20.18
CA PHE A 317 -24.30 -1.74 18.76
C PHE A 317 -25.37 -0.71 18.43
N VAL A 318 -25.35 -0.23 17.18
CA VAL A 318 -26.37 0.69 16.63
C VAL A 318 -27.78 0.09 16.51
N ASP A 319 -27.86 -1.24 16.66
CA ASP A 319 -29.05 -2.05 16.60
C ASP A 319 -28.80 -3.33 17.40
N GLU A 320 -29.71 -3.70 18.29
CA GLU A 320 -29.54 -4.88 19.14
C GLU A 320 -29.41 -6.19 18.34
N THR A 321 -30.00 -6.26 17.15
CA THR A 321 -29.92 -7.45 16.27
C THR A 321 -28.50 -7.72 15.78
N CYS A 322 -27.64 -6.69 15.72
CA CYS A 322 -26.23 -6.83 15.38
C CYS A 322 -25.49 -7.77 16.34
N SER A 323 -25.83 -7.75 17.63
CA SER A 323 -25.12 -8.50 18.67
C SER A 323 -25.07 -10.00 18.39
N GLU A 324 -26.22 -10.61 18.08
CA GLU A 324 -26.32 -12.05 17.84
C GLU A 324 -25.68 -12.44 16.50
N ILE A 325 -25.94 -11.66 15.45
CA ILE A 325 -25.45 -11.91 14.08
C ILE A 325 -23.93 -11.77 14.03
N ILE A 326 -23.38 -10.65 14.50
CA ILE A 326 -21.93 -10.39 14.46
C ILE A 326 -21.19 -11.36 15.38
N ALA A 327 -21.72 -11.66 16.58
CA ALA A 327 -21.12 -12.67 17.43
C ALA A 327 -21.14 -14.07 16.78
N ALA A 328 -22.19 -14.42 16.02
CA ALA A 328 -22.22 -15.66 15.27
C ALA A 328 -21.18 -15.68 14.13
N MET A 329 -20.99 -14.58 13.40
CA MET A 329 -19.95 -14.46 12.37
C MET A 329 -18.54 -14.62 12.99
N VAL A 330 -18.25 -13.92 14.09
CA VAL A 330 -16.97 -14.01 14.82
C VAL A 330 -16.74 -15.41 15.37
N GLY A 331 -17.76 -16.02 15.96
CA GLY A 331 -17.68 -17.39 16.48
C GLY A 331 -17.42 -18.41 15.38
N CYS A 332 -18.10 -18.28 14.23
CA CYS A 332 -17.86 -19.12 13.05
C CYS A 332 -16.43 -18.96 12.55
N PHE A 333 -15.99 -17.71 12.35
CA PHE A 333 -14.64 -17.38 11.91
C PHE A 333 -13.58 -18.00 12.84
N ARG A 334 -13.76 -17.89 14.16
CA ARG A 334 -12.84 -18.54 15.12
C ARG A 334 -12.84 -20.06 14.97
N ASP A 335 -14.01 -20.70 14.99
CA ASP A 335 -14.13 -22.15 15.06
C ASP A 335 -13.64 -22.82 13.77
N GLU A 336 -13.77 -22.15 12.61
CA GLU A 336 -13.26 -22.64 11.31
C GLU A 336 -11.73 -22.67 11.22
N TYR A 337 -11.03 -21.70 11.81
CA TYR A 337 -9.56 -21.59 11.65
C TYR A 337 -8.75 -22.05 12.87
N ARG A 338 -9.21 -21.85 14.11
CA ARG A 338 -8.47 -22.30 15.32
C ARG A 338 -8.64 -23.79 15.61
N ASN A 339 -9.85 -24.32 15.51
CA ASN A 339 -10.18 -25.65 16.05
C ASN A 339 -10.23 -26.73 14.97
N GLY A 340 -9.05 -27.15 14.51
CA GLY A 340 -8.86 -28.35 13.68
C GLY A 340 -7.95 -28.14 12.48
N TYR A 341 -7.93 -26.94 11.90
CA TYR A 341 -7.19 -26.63 10.67
C TYR A 341 -5.72 -26.27 10.92
N PHE A 342 -5.42 -25.28 11.78
CA PHE A 342 -4.02 -24.95 12.14
C PHE A 342 -3.25 -26.12 12.77
N HIS A 343 -3.95 -27.10 13.34
CA HIS A 343 -3.33 -28.17 14.11
C HIS A 343 -3.13 -29.48 13.34
N ARG A 344 -3.66 -29.63 12.12
CA ARG A 344 -3.68 -30.96 11.45
C ARG A 344 -3.27 -30.97 9.97
N HIS A 345 -3.45 -29.89 9.21
CA HIS A 345 -3.26 -29.92 7.75
C HIS A 345 -2.70 -28.60 7.20
N ASN A 346 -1.82 -28.69 6.20
CA ASN A 346 -1.33 -27.52 5.46
C ASN A 346 -2.47 -26.94 4.58
N LEU A 347 -2.62 -25.63 4.59
CA LEU A 347 -3.67 -24.92 3.86
C LEU A 347 -3.19 -24.54 2.46
N LYS A 348 -3.38 -25.44 1.50
CA LYS A 348 -2.94 -25.25 0.10
C LYS A 348 -4.01 -24.70 -0.84
N ASN A 349 -5.26 -24.58 -0.38
CA ASN A 349 -6.37 -24.12 -1.21
C ASN A 349 -6.47 -22.59 -1.20
N TRP A 350 -6.23 -21.97 -2.35
CA TRP A 350 -6.31 -20.52 -2.51
C TRP A 350 -7.73 -19.97 -2.34
N ASP A 351 -8.77 -20.71 -2.73
CA ASP A 351 -10.18 -20.30 -2.55
C ASP A 351 -10.51 -20.10 -1.06
N ILE A 352 -9.94 -20.92 -0.17
CA ILE A 352 -10.08 -20.72 1.28
C ILE A 352 -9.43 -19.40 1.71
N VAL A 353 -8.28 -19.06 1.15
CA VAL A 353 -7.60 -17.78 1.44
C VAL A 353 -8.45 -16.60 0.98
N GLU A 354 -9.00 -16.64 -0.23
CA GLU A 354 -9.87 -15.58 -0.77
C GLU A 354 -11.14 -15.39 0.08
N LYS A 355 -11.78 -16.50 0.49
CA LYS A 355 -12.94 -16.46 1.38
C LYS A 355 -12.59 -15.92 2.75
N THR A 356 -11.44 -16.32 3.31
CA THR A 356 -10.94 -15.80 4.59
C THR A 356 -10.71 -14.30 4.52
N ARG A 357 -10.02 -13.82 3.48
CA ARG A 357 -9.77 -12.40 3.24
C ARG A 357 -11.07 -11.61 3.18
N SER A 358 -12.01 -12.05 2.33
CA SER A 358 -13.29 -11.35 2.15
C SER A 358 -14.12 -11.36 3.44
N ASN A 359 -14.13 -12.46 4.20
CA ASN A 359 -14.76 -12.52 5.52
C ASN A 359 -14.08 -11.58 6.53
N ALA A 360 -12.75 -11.45 6.52
CA ALA A 360 -12.04 -10.55 7.41
C ALA A 360 -12.40 -9.08 7.09
N ILE A 361 -12.36 -8.68 5.81
CA ILE A 361 -12.79 -7.34 5.37
C ILE A 361 -14.25 -7.08 5.79
N TYR A 362 -15.14 -8.05 5.58
CA TYR A 362 -16.54 -7.92 5.98
C TYR A 362 -16.72 -7.86 7.50
N LEU A 363 -15.93 -8.60 8.28
CA LEU A 363 -15.94 -8.54 9.73
C LEU A 363 -15.50 -7.16 10.23
N TYR A 364 -14.44 -6.57 9.65
CA TYR A 364 -14.06 -5.19 9.93
C TYR A 364 -15.23 -4.22 9.68
N TYR A 365 -15.90 -4.37 8.53
CA TYR A 365 -17.05 -3.56 8.16
C TYR A 365 -18.18 -3.62 9.19
N VAL A 366 -18.63 -4.83 9.56
CA VAL A 366 -19.75 -4.98 10.51
C VAL A 366 -19.34 -4.66 11.95
N LEU A 367 -18.10 -4.95 12.36
CA LEU A 367 -17.62 -4.65 13.71
C LEU A 367 -17.44 -3.15 13.92
N LEU A 368 -16.78 -2.45 13.01
CA LEU A 368 -16.56 -1.00 13.12
C LEU A 368 -17.83 -0.20 12.80
N GLY A 369 -18.55 -0.56 11.73
CA GLY A 369 -19.77 0.16 11.35
C GLY A 369 -20.97 -0.14 12.25
N GLY A 370 -21.05 -1.36 12.79
CA GLY A 370 -22.14 -1.79 13.67
C GLY A 370 -21.98 -1.34 15.13
N SER A 371 -20.75 -1.08 15.58
CA SER A 371 -20.50 -0.61 16.94
C SER A 371 -20.78 0.89 17.08
N ILE A 372 -21.25 1.29 18.25
CA ILE A 372 -21.31 2.68 18.69
C ILE A 372 -19.91 3.03 19.20
N ILE A 373 -19.21 3.85 18.44
CA ILE A 373 -17.87 4.36 18.80
C ILE A 373 -18.02 5.84 19.16
N PRO A 374 -17.85 6.21 20.44
CA PRO A 374 -17.89 7.60 20.88
C PRO A 374 -16.86 8.46 20.13
N ASP A 375 -17.22 9.70 19.80
CA ASP A 375 -16.35 10.61 19.01
C ASP A 375 -15.02 10.91 19.72
N ASP A 376 -15.05 11.08 21.04
CA ASP A 376 -13.88 11.29 21.88
C ASP A 376 -12.91 10.10 21.90
N LYS A 377 -13.41 8.89 21.64
CA LYS A 377 -12.61 7.67 21.57
C LYS A 377 -12.24 7.26 20.15
N LYS A 378 -12.65 8.00 19.09
CA LYS A 378 -12.30 7.65 17.70
C LYS A 378 -10.79 7.64 17.44
N THR A 379 -10.05 8.54 18.09
CA THR A 379 -8.57 8.61 17.99
C THR A 379 -7.90 7.32 18.46
N GLU A 380 -8.54 6.58 19.37
CA GLU A 380 -8.05 5.30 19.85
C GLU A 380 -8.10 4.19 18.78
N LEU A 381 -8.84 4.36 17.69
CA LEU A 381 -8.79 3.46 16.53
C LEU A 381 -7.51 3.63 15.71
N GLY A 382 -6.65 4.59 16.06
CA GLY A 382 -5.40 4.81 15.34
C GLY A 382 -5.61 5.14 13.87
N ILE A 383 -6.79 5.67 13.52
CA ILE A 383 -7.04 6.35 12.26
C ILE A 383 -6.14 7.59 12.31
N ARG A 384 -5.08 7.59 11.50
CA ARG A 384 -4.16 8.72 11.46
C ARG A 384 -4.89 9.93 10.88
N ASN A 385 -4.73 11.08 11.51
CA ASN A 385 -4.95 12.34 10.82
C ASN A 385 -3.80 12.47 9.83
N GLU A 386 -4.11 12.37 8.54
CA GLU A 386 -3.14 12.69 7.50
C GLU A 386 -2.75 14.16 7.66
N ASP A 387 -1.46 14.43 7.84
CA ASP A 387 -0.97 15.80 7.87
C ASP A 387 -1.23 16.42 6.49
N GLU A 388 -2.00 17.51 6.45
CA GLU A 388 -2.32 18.23 5.22
C GLU A 388 -1.04 18.71 4.50
N PHE A 389 0.05 18.92 5.23
CA PHE A 389 1.36 19.20 4.65
C PHE A 389 1.97 17.98 3.95
N ASP A 390 1.94 16.80 4.59
CA ASP A 390 2.48 15.58 3.99
C ASP A 390 1.66 15.20 2.74
N LYS A 391 0.33 15.38 2.77
CA LYS A 391 -0.55 15.26 1.58
C LYS A 391 -0.16 16.20 0.45
N LEU A 392 0.06 17.47 0.77
CA LEU A 392 0.49 18.45 -0.22
C LEU A 392 1.83 18.04 -0.83
N CYS A 393 2.76 17.55 -0.02
CA CYS A 393 4.06 17.09 -0.48
C CYS A 393 3.94 15.88 -1.41
N MET A 394 3.11 14.88 -1.08
CA MET A 394 2.81 13.75 -1.96
C MET A 394 2.22 14.21 -3.29
N ARG A 395 1.25 15.14 -3.28
CA ARG A 395 0.65 15.69 -4.50
C ARG A 395 1.66 16.44 -5.37
N ILE A 396 2.59 17.17 -4.76
CA ILE A 396 3.68 17.85 -5.47
C ILE A 396 4.63 16.81 -6.08
N HIS A 397 4.98 15.77 -5.32
CA HIS A 397 5.83 14.69 -5.78
C HIS A 397 5.20 13.93 -6.96
N ASP A 398 3.92 13.55 -6.88
CA ASP A 398 3.17 12.89 -7.95
C ASP A 398 3.08 13.76 -9.22
N PHE A 399 2.94 15.07 -9.05
CA PHE A 399 2.88 16.01 -10.17
C PHE A 399 4.20 16.07 -10.96
N ASN A 400 5.33 15.64 -10.36
CA ASN A 400 6.62 15.54 -11.03
C ASN A 400 6.58 14.65 -12.29
N HIS A 401 5.67 13.67 -12.36
CA HIS A 401 5.43 12.88 -13.57
C HIS A 401 5.00 13.72 -14.77
N TYR A 402 4.44 14.91 -14.53
CA TYR A 402 3.94 15.81 -15.57
C TYR A 402 4.84 17.02 -15.78
N SER A 403 5.44 17.56 -14.71
CA SER A 403 6.29 18.75 -14.76
C SER A 403 6.95 19.04 -13.40
N VAL A 404 8.12 19.69 -13.44
CA VAL A 404 8.83 20.25 -12.27
C VAL A 404 8.51 21.73 -12.01
N ARG A 405 7.59 22.33 -12.79
CA ARG A 405 7.31 23.78 -12.78
C ARG A 405 6.11 24.10 -11.89
N PHE A 406 6.30 25.03 -10.95
CA PHE A 406 5.26 25.42 -10.00
C PHE A 406 5.14 26.94 -9.88
N VAL A 407 3.96 27.42 -9.51
CA VAL A 407 3.70 28.83 -9.16
C VAL A 407 3.13 28.88 -7.75
N PHE A 408 3.80 29.63 -6.87
CA PHE A 408 3.35 29.89 -5.51
C PHE A 408 2.68 31.26 -5.46
N GLU A 409 1.49 31.33 -4.88
CA GLU A 409 0.72 32.56 -4.67
C GLU A 409 0.60 32.78 -3.15
N TYR A 410 1.13 33.90 -2.67
CA TYR A 410 1.13 34.27 -1.25
C TYR A 410 -0.03 35.21 -0.92
N THR A 411 -0.29 35.41 0.37
CA THR A 411 -1.44 36.18 0.89
C THR A 411 -1.43 37.66 0.49
N ASP A 412 -0.27 38.22 0.13
CA ASP A 412 -0.11 39.57 -0.41
C ASP A 412 -0.42 39.66 -1.92
N GLY A 413 -0.84 38.55 -2.54
CA GLY A 413 -1.12 38.43 -3.97
C GLY A 413 0.15 38.23 -4.81
N LYS A 414 1.33 38.15 -4.20
CA LYS A 414 2.60 37.95 -4.92
C LYS A 414 2.66 36.54 -5.50
N LYS A 415 3.06 36.46 -6.77
CA LYS A 415 3.25 35.19 -7.50
C LYS A 415 4.73 34.95 -7.78
N GLU A 416 5.22 33.80 -7.37
CA GLU A 416 6.61 33.39 -7.57
C GLU A 416 6.66 32.07 -8.33
N LYS A 417 7.54 31.99 -9.33
CA LYS A 417 7.76 30.79 -10.12
C LYS A 417 8.86 29.95 -9.48
N MET A 418 8.63 28.66 -9.39
CA MET A 418 9.47 27.70 -8.69
C MET A 418 9.78 26.49 -9.57
N PHE A 419 11.00 25.97 -9.49
CA PHE A 419 11.33 24.62 -9.92
C PHE A 419 11.42 23.70 -8.72
N TYR A 420 10.76 22.55 -8.78
CA TYR A 420 10.86 21.50 -7.76
C TYR A 420 12.18 20.76 -7.91
N ASP A 421 12.91 20.64 -6.79
CA ASP A 421 14.15 19.88 -6.76
C ASP A 421 13.89 18.41 -6.41
N PHE A 422 13.69 17.58 -7.42
CA PHE A 422 13.43 16.15 -7.20
C PHE A 422 14.70 15.35 -6.81
N ILE A 423 15.90 15.94 -6.95
CA ILE A 423 17.17 15.25 -6.66
C ILE A 423 17.45 15.31 -5.15
N ASN A 424 17.29 16.49 -4.56
CA ASN A 424 17.63 16.72 -3.15
C ASN A 424 16.44 16.53 -2.20
N ASN A 425 15.20 16.50 -2.71
CA ASN A 425 14.05 16.10 -1.92
C ASN A 425 13.96 14.57 -1.86
N THR A 426 14.44 14.01 -0.75
CA THR A 426 14.24 12.59 -0.44
C THR A 426 12.97 12.41 0.38
N VAL A 427 12.17 11.40 0.03
CA VAL A 427 11.02 10.99 0.83
C VAL A 427 11.54 10.48 2.16
N GLN A 428 11.30 11.23 3.25
CA GLN A 428 11.59 10.70 4.58
C GLN A 428 10.44 9.77 4.96
N THR A 429 10.75 8.71 5.70
CA THR A 429 9.71 7.83 6.21
C THR A 429 9.75 7.78 7.73
N THR A 430 8.58 7.87 8.34
CA THR A 430 8.43 7.60 9.78
C THR A 430 8.82 6.15 10.08
N PRO A 431 9.16 5.81 11.34
CA PRO A 431 9.42 4.42 11.75
C PRO A 431 8.26 3.44 11.46
N ASP A 432 7.07 3.97 11.26
CA ASP A 432 5.85 3.24 10.90
C ASP A 432 5.57 3.19 9.39
N GLY A 433 6.56 3.59 8.58
CA GLY A 433 6.58 3.41 7.13
C GLY A 433 5.68 4.34 6.34
N MET A 434 5.38 5.55 6.83
CA MET A 434 4.66 6.58 6.05
C MET A 434 5.62 7.61 5.51
N GLU A 435 5.29 8.21 4.37
CA GLU A 435 6.00 9.42 3.91
C GLU A 435 5.79 10.55 4.91
N HIS A 436 6.88 11.21 5.25
CA HIS A 436 6.89 12.38 6.10
C HIS A 436 7.82 13.41 5.46
N TYR A 437 7.39 14.66 5.46
CA TYR A 437 8.16 15.73 4.86
C TYR A 437 8.38 16.80 5.91
N GLU A 438 9.62 17.04 6.31
CA GLU A 438 9.95 18.23 7.11
C GLU A 438 9.84 19.50 6.24
N SER A 439 10.33 19.41 5.01
CA SER A 439 10.19 20.44 3.99
C SER A 439 10.41 19.89 2.59
N LEU A 440 10.00 20.65 1.57
CA LEU A 440 10.38 20.44 0.18
C LEU A 440 11.20 21.62 -0.32
N LEU A 441 12.33 21.35 -0.97
CA LEU A 441 13.19 22.33 -1.61
C LEU A 441 12.69 22.67 -3.03
N PHE A 442 12.65 23.97 -3.29
CA PHE A 442 12.37 24.56 -4.59
C PHE A 442 13.42 25.61 -4.93
N TYR A 443 13.58 25.89 -6.22
CA TYR A 443 14.39 26.99 -6.73
C TYR A 443 13.52 28.09 -7.33
N LYS A 444 13.63 29.30 -6.78
CA LYS A 444 12.96 30.50 -7.27
C LYS A 444 13.58 30.98 -8.57
N VAL A 445 12.71 31.20 -9.56
CA VAL A 445 13.10 31.59 -10.91
C VAL A 445 12.29 32.76 -11.46
N LYS A 446 12.86 33.47 -12.44
CA LYS A 446 12.19 34.59 -13.14
C LYS A 446 11.15 34.07 -14.14
N ASP A 447 11.48 33.00 -14.85
CA ASP A 447 10.65 32.33 -15.85
C ASP A 447 10.99 30.85 -15.96
N PHE A 448 10.25 30.14 -16.81
CA PHE A 448 10.44 28.71 -17.08
C PHE A 448 11.20 28.48 -18.40
N SER A 449 12.02 29.45 -18.84
CA SER A 449 12.83 29.30 -20.05
C SER A 449 13.98 28.33 -19.83
N THR A 450 14.48 27.75 -20.93
CA THR A 450 15.64 26.84 -20.92
C THR A 450 16.88 27.52 -20.37
N GLU A 451 17.13 28.80 -20.72
CA GLU A 451 18.25 29.58 -20.20
C GLU A 451 18.25 29.71 -18.67
N THR A 452 17.05 29.80 -18.06
CA THR A 452 16.91 29.86 -16.60
C THR A 452 17.19 28.51 -15.94
N ILE A 453 16.88 27.40 -16.62
CA ILE A 453 17.20 26.04 -16.16
C ILE A 453 18.71 25.81 -16.25
N ASP A 454 19.34 26.18 -17.36
CA ASP A 454 20.79 26.02 -17.54
C ASP A 454 21.56 26.78 -16.46
N LYS A 455 21.15 28.01 -16.13
CA LYS A 455 21.76 28.79 -15.05
C LYS A 455 21.65 28.14 -13.67
N LEU A 456 20.56 27.42 -13.39
CA LEU A 456 20.41 26.66 -12.15
C LEU A 456 21.37 25.47 -12.09
N ASN A 457 21.70 24.84 -13.23
CA ASN A 457 22.62 23.70 -13.25
C ASN A 457 24.09 24.10 -13.01
N TYR A 458 24.48 25.32 -13.37
CA TYR A 458 25.87 25.79 -13.21
C TYR A 458 26.17 26.45 -11.87
N ASN A 459 25.25 27.23 -11.29
CA ASN A 459 25.52 27.94 -10.03
C ASN A 459 24.24 28.39 -9.29
N ILE A 460 23.79 27.61 -8.31
CA ILE A 460 22.62 27.92 -7.47
C ILE A 460 23.03 28.88 -6.35
N LYS A 461 22.36 30.03 -6.26
CA LYS A 461 22.54 30.96 -5.14
C LYS A 461 21.61 30.61 -3.97
N GLU A 462 22.06 30.86 -2.74
CA GLU A 462 21.27 30.60 -1.54
C GLU A 462 19.94 31.38 -1.49
N ASP A 463 19.90 32.60 -2.02
CA ASP A 463 18.67 33.42 -2.08
C ASP A 463 17.62 32.90 -3.08
N GLN A 464 17.99 31.92 -3.92
CA GLN A 464 17.07 31.23 -4.81
C GLN A 464 16.46 29.97 -4.18
N LYS A 465 17.00 29.46 -3.07
CA LYS A 465 16.46 28.27 -2.40
C LYS A 465 15.23 28.64 -1.58
N VAL A 466 14.16 27.89 -1.79
CA VAL A 466 12.90 28.05 -1.07
C VAL A 466 12.52 26.71 -0.45
N PHE A 467 12.46 26.67 0.88
CA PHE A 467 11.98 25.51 1.62
C PHE A 467 10.49 25.69 1.94
N LEU A 468 9.65 24.92 1.28
CA LEU A 468 8.24 24.79 1.59
C LEU A 468 8.13 23.93 2.86
N SER A 469 7.53 24.46 3.93
CA SER A 469 7.33 23.74 5.20
C SER A 469 5.98 24.11 5.80
N ARG A 470 5.56 23.39 6.84
CA ARG A 470 4.32 23.67 7.62
C ARG A 470 4.20 25.13 8.07
N ASN A 471 5.32 25.79 8.34
CA ASN A 471 5.38 27.17 8.84
C ASN A 471 5.45 28.22 7.74
N ASN A 472 5.58 27.81 6.48
CA ASN A 472 5.81 28.69 5.34
C ASN A 472 4.99 28.24 4.12
N LEU A 473 3.69 28.02 4.31
CA LEU A 473 2.78 27.64 3.23
C LEU A 473 2.31 28.87 2.45
N PRO A 474 2.44 28.88 1.11
CA PRO A 474 1.72 29.82 0.26
C PRO A 474 0.21 29.69 0.43
N GLU A 475 -0.55 30.71 0.03
CA GLU A 475 -2.01 30.62 0.00
C GLU A 475 -2.48 29.60 -1.05
N ARG A 476 -1.79 29.55 -2.20
CA ARG A 476 -2.09 28.60 -3.29
C ARG A 476 -0.83 28.13 -4.00
N ILE A 477 -0.88 26.90 -4.48
CA ILE A 477 0.18 26.27 -5.28
C ILE A 477 -0.42 25.71 -6.55
N TYR A 478 0.18 26.05 -7.69
CA TYR A 478 -0.22 25.53 -9.00
C TYR A 478 0.94 24.78 -9.64
N GLY A 479 0.70 23.53 -10.04
CA GLY A 479 1.58 22.77 -10.92
C GLY A 479 1.33 23.19 -12.38
N VAL A 480 2.39 23.51 -13.12
CA VAL A 480 2.31 23.98 -14.50
C VAL A 480 2.67 22.85 -15.46
N TYR A 481 1.72 22.39 -16.25
CA TYR A 481 1.95 21.29 -17.19
C TYR A 481 2.99 21.66 -18.26
N ASN A 482 3.79 20.67 -18.68
CA ASN A 482 4.59 20.78 -19.89
C ASN A 482 3.71 20.71 -21.14
N GLN A 483 4.22 21.20 -22.28
CA GLN A 483 3.44 21.37 -23.52
C GLN A 483 2.75 20.06 -23.98
N ILE A 484 3.42 18.91 -23.80
CA ILE A 484 2.87 17.58 -24.09
C ILE A 484 1.62 17.29 -23.23
N HIS A 485 1.70 17.58 -21.93
CA HIS A 485 0.61 17.32 -20.98
C HIS A 485 -0.52 18.35 -21.09
N ARG A 486 -0.20 19.61 -21.43
CA ARG A 486 -1.21 20.64 -21.74
C ARG A 486 -2.11 20.20 -22.88
N ASN A 487 -1.52 19.68 -23.96
CA ASN A 487 -2.26 19.17 -25.11
C ASN A 487 -3.11 17.95 -24.75
N LYS A 488 -2.65 17.11 -23.82
CA LYS A 488 -3.37 15.91 -23.36
C LYS A 488 -4.56 16.23 -22.46
N PHE A 489 -4.40 17.16 -21.52
CA PHE A 489 -5.40 17.44 -20.48
C PHE A 489 -6.26 18.68 -20.76
N GLY A 490 -5.93 19.48 -21.77
CA GLY A 490 -6.67 20.69 -22.15
C GLY A 490 -6.63 21.80 -21.09
N LYS A 491 -5.61 21.80 -20.22
CA LYS A 491 -5.42 22.76 -19.12
C LYS A 491 -3.93 23.13 -19.00
N ASP A 492 -3.66 24.39 -18.64
CA ASP A 492 -2.29 24.91 -18.48
C ASP A 492 -1.68 24.61 -17.10
N PHE A 493 -2.52 24.45 -16.08
CA PHE A 493 -2.10 24.27 -14.70
C PHE A 493 -3.10 23.42 -13.89
N GLU A 494 -2.62 22.83 -12.80
CA GLU A 494 -3.38 22.09 -11.80
C GLU A 494 -3.20 22.74 -10.43
N ARG A 495 -4.29 22.92 -9.67
CA ARG A 495 -4.22 23.50 -8.32
C ARG A 495 -3.93 22.40 -7.28
N LEU A 496 -2.83 22.56 -6.56
CA LEU A 496 -2.33 21.62 -5.56
C LEU A 496 -2.59 22.06 -4.12
N LEU A 497 -2.62 23.38 -3.86
CA LEU A 497 -3.05 23.99 -2.59
C LEU A 497 -4.09 25.08 -2.86
#